data_AF-A0A349BU34-F1
#
_entry.id   AF-A0A349BU34-F1
#
_cell.length_a   1.000
_cell.length_b   1.000
_cell.length_c   1.000
_cell.angle_alpha   90.00
_cell.angle_beta   90.00
_cell.angle_gamma   90.00
#
_symmetry.space_group_name_H-M   'P 1'
#
loop_
_entity.id
_entity.type
_entity.pdbx_description
1 polymer ?
#
loop_
_entity_poly.entity_id
_entity_poly.type
_entity_poly.pdbx_seq_one_letter_code
_entity_poly.pdbx_strand_id
1 'polypeptide(L)'
;NHWPSRRGGQKRSEASRKAAALLQQRLLDSIQGKNPEMYLVSMGDFNDNPTDTSLEFLTHKSDFRPSFQPMFNPMIKLFKNGIGSLAFRDRWHLFDQILLSKNWQKKENPFFIKAAVFNPAFLRNPEGKFSGYPYRNEVKASKLEGYSDHFPVYVLIGKKGS
;
A
#
# COMPACT_ATOMS: atom_id res chain seq x y z
N ASN A 1 7.73 3.54 2.46
CA ASN A 1 8.11 2.26 1.83
C ASN A 1 8.28 2.44 0.34
N HIS A 2 9.33 1.85 -0.23
CA HIS A 2 9.50 1.62 -1.66
C HIS A 2 10.28 0.30 -1.77
N TRP A 3 9.56 -0.81 -1.77
CA TRP A 3 10.17 -2.14 -1.70
C TRP A 3 10.75 -2.57 -3.05
N PRO A 4 11.69 -3.53 -3.08
CA PRO A 4 12.28 -4.02 -4.32
C PRO A 4 11.23 -4.42 -5.36
N SER A 5 11.32 -3.83 -6.55
CA SER A 5 10.40 -4.11 -7.66
C SER A 5 10.37 -5.60 -8.04
N ARG A 6 9.30 -6.01 -8.75
CA ARG A 6 9.14 -7.38 -9.27
C ARG A 6 10.04 -7.70 -10.48
N ARG A 7 11.20 -7.05 -10.61
CA ARG A 7 12.11 -7.21 -11.76
C ARG A 7 12.55 -8.67 -11.88
N GLY A 8 12.44 -9.23 -13.08
CA GLY A 8 12.73 -10.64 -13.33
C GLY A 8 11.68 -11.63 -12.82
N GLY A 9 10.50 -11.13 -12.42
CA GLY A 9 9.36 -11.93 -11.97
C GLY A 9 9.20 -11.97 -10.45
N GLN A 10 7.97 -12.25 -10.00
CA GLN A 10 7.61 -12.27 -8.58
C GLN A 10 8.49 -13.23 -7.77
N LYS A 11 8.64 -14.49 -8.23
CA LYS A 11 9.45 -15.53 -7.56
C LYS A 11 10.92 -15.13 -7.37
N ARG A 12 11.53 -14.51 -8.38
CA ARG A 12 12.96 -14.14 -8.35
C ARG A 12 13.24 -13.01 -7.35
N SER A 13 12.32 -12.08 -7.23
CA SER A 13 12.45 -10.86 -6.40
C SER A 13 11.81 -10.99 -5.02
N GLU A 14 11.12 -12.11 -4.77
CA GLU A 14 10.40 -12.40 -3.53
C GLU A 14 11.30 -12.37 -2.29
N ALA A 15 12.50 -12.94 -2.38
CA ALA A 15 13.45 -12.94 -1.26
C ALA A 15 13.81 -11.52 -0.80
N SER A 16 14.01 -10.59 -1.74
CA SER A 16 14.33 -9.19 -1.43
C SER A 16 13.14 -8.45 -0.81
N ARG A 17 11.90 -8.71 -1.28
CA ARG A 17 10.69 -8.14 -0.66
C ARG A 17 10.41 -8.74 0.72
N LYS A 18 10.63 -10.03 0.91
CA LYS A 18 10.57 -10.68 2.22
C LYS A 18 11.58 -10.06 3.19
N ALA A 19 12.81 -9.81 2.75
CA ALA A 19 13.82 -9.15 3.58
C ALA A 19 13.39 -7.73 3.99
N ALA A 20 12.83 -6.95 3.06
CA ALA A 20 12.27 -5.62 3.35
C ALA A 20 11.10 -5.70 4.37
N ALA A 21 10.19 -6.67 4.19
CA ALA A 21 9.07 -6.91 5.10
C ALA A 21 9.53 -7.27 6.52
N LEU A 22 10.50 -8.17 6.66
CA LEU A 22 11.05 -8.59 7.95
C LEU A 22 11.78 -7.45 8.65
N LEU A 23 12.55 -6.63 7.91
CA LEU A 23 13.17 -5.42 8.48
C LEU A 23 12.10 -4.46 9.01
N GLN A 24 11.06 -4.21 8.23
CA GLN A 24 9.98 -3.33 8.65
C GLN A 24 9.21 -3.89 9.86
N GLN A 25 8.95 -5.19 9.89
CA GLN A 25 8.35 -5.86 11.05
C GLN A 25 9.19 -5.64 12.31
N ARG A 26 10.52 -5.84 12.25
CA ARG A 26 11.41 -5.60 13.41
C ARG A 26 11.31 -4.18 13.95
N LEU A 27 11.19 -3.19 13.05
CA LEU A 27 11.02 -1.79 13.43
C LEU A 27 9.67 -1.54 14.10
N LEU A 28 8.58 -2.07 13.53
CA LEU A 28 7.24 -1.98 14.11
C LEU A 28 7.19 -2.64 15.49
N ASP A 29 7.71 -3.86 15.63
CA ASP A 29 7.77 -4.60 16.88
C ASP A 29 8.57 -3.84 17.96
N SER A 30 9.67 -3.18 17.56
CA SER A 30 10.46 -2.35 18.47
C SER A 30 9.67 -1.13 18.98
N ILE A 31 8.95 -0.44 18.09
CA ILE A 31 8.18 0.75 18.43
C ILE A 31 6.95 0.37 19.27
N GLN A 32 6.19 -0.64 18.84
CA GLN A 32 4.99 -1.11 19.54
C GLN A 32 5.33 -1.74 20.90
N GLY A 33 6.50 -2.38 21.03
CA GLY A 33 7.00 -2.88 22.32
C GLY A 33 7.28 -1.77 23.34
N LYS A 34 7.59 -0.55 22.90
CA LYS A 34 7.77 0.62 23.77
C LYS A 34 6.46 1.31 24.12
N ASN A 35 5.54 1.40 23.15
CA ASN A 35 4.22 1.98 23.35
C ASN A 35 3.16 1.24 22.51
N PRO A 36 2.43 0.29 23.12
CA PRO A 36 1.33 -0.44 22.49
C PRO A 36 0.21 0.44 21.92
N GLU A 37 -0.01 1.61 22.51
CA GLU A 37 -1.12 2.52 22.18
C GLU A 37 -0.75 3.54 21.09
N MET A 38 0.44 3.42 20.50
CA MET A 38 0.88 4.34 19.45
C MET A 38 0.05 4.20 18.16
N TYR A 39 -0.30 5.34 17.59
CA TYR A 39 -0.90 5.45 16.26
C TYR A 39 0.20 5.40 15.21
N LEU A 40 0.30 4.28 14.49
CA LEU A 40 1.33 4.07 13.45
C LEU A 40 0.70 3.99 12.08
N VAL A 41 1.39 4.57 11.09
CA VAL A 41 1.04 4.48 9.68
C VAL A 41 2.26 3.95 8.93
N SER A 42 2.06 2.87 8.17
CA SER A 42 3.04 2.30 7.26
C SER A 42 2.52 2.47 5.84
N MET A 43 3.18 3.28 5.02
CA MET A 43 2.70 3.59 3.68
C MET A 43 3.78 3.62 2.61
N GLY A 44 3.36 3.47 1.36
CA GLY A 44 4.17 3.63 0.16
C GLY A 44 3.98 2.49 -0.84
N ASP A 45 4.89 2.38 -1.78
CA ASP A 45 4.93 1.31 -2.78
C ASP A 45 5.59 0.06 -2.19
N PHE A 46 4.80 -1.00 -1.98
CA PHE A 46 5.27 -2.28 -1.46
C PHE A 46 5.71 -3.24 -2.58
N ASN A 47 5.49 -2.91 -3.85
CA ASN A 47 5.72 -3.79 -5.00
C ASN A 47 5.09 -5.19 -4.86
N ASP A 48 4.11 -5.32 -3.97
CA ASP A 48 3.33 -6.51 -3.68
C ASP A 48 1.88 -6.11 -3.41
N ASN A 49 0.94 -6.99 -3.74
CA ASN A 49 -0.48 -6.78 -3.46
C ASN A 49 -0.77 -7.03 -1.97
N PRO A 50 -1.92 -6.56 -1.45
CA PRO A 50 -2.28 -6.77 -0.05
C PRO A 50 -2.37 -8.23 0.40
N THR A 51 -2.47 -9.18 -0.55
CA THR A 51 -2.60 -10.62 -0.30
C THR A 51 -1.32 -11.41 -0.55
N ASP A 52 -0.22 -10.76 -0.96
CA ASP A 52 1.05 -11.45 -1.17
C ASP A 52 1.75 -11.74 0.17
N THR A 53 2.50 -12.83 0.24
CA THR A 53 3.09 -13.37 1.48
C THR A 53 3.98 -12.38 2.23
N SER A 54 4.64 -11.46 1.53
CA SER A 54 5.48 -10.43 2.16
C SER A 54 4.67 -9.50 3.08
N LEU A 55 3.41 -9.19 2.75
CA LEU A 55 2.53 -8.36 3.57
C LEU A 55 2.01 -9.12 4.81
N GLU A 56 2.02 -10.46 4.80
CA GLU A 56 1.63 -11.26 5.97
C GLU A 56 2.54 -11.03 7.16
N PHE A 57 3.84 -10.73 6.94
CA PHE A 57 4.76 -10.36 8.00
C PHE A 57 4.36 -9.04 8.69
N LEU A 58 3.59 -8.16 8.04
CA LEU A 58 3.13 -6.94 8.70
C LEU A 58 1.74 -7.09 9.35
N THR A 59 0.97 -8.09 8.92
CA THR A 59 -0.50 -8.13 9.15
C THR A 59 -0.99 -9.38 9.85
N HIS A 60 -0.23 -10.49 9.88
CA HIS A 60 -0.71 -11.77 10.40
C HIS A 60 0.33 -12.55 11.21
N LYS A 61 1.62 -12.47 10.86
CA LYS A 61 2.68 -13.32 11.45
C LYS A 61 3.82 -12.47 11.97
N SER A 62 4.42 -12.84 13.10
CA SER A 62 5.76 -12.40 13.50
C SER A 62 6.69 -13.54 13.79
N ASP A 63 7.88 -13.41 13.21
CA ASP A 63 8.98 -14.35 13.39
C ASP A 63 9.91 -13.92 14.54
N PHE A 64 9.64 -12.77 15.20
CA PHE A 64 10.61 -12.14 16.11
C PHE A 64 10.16 -12.01 17.56
N ARG A 65 8.87 -11.78 17.87
CA ARG A 65 8.45 -11.49 19.26
C ARG A 65 7.04 -11.99 19.61
N PRO A 66 6.82 -12.37 20.89
CA PRO A 66 5.48 -12.68 21.42
C PRO A 66 4.54 -11.48 21.44
N SER A 67 5.08 -10.26 21.56
CA SER A 67 4.31 -9.00 21.66
C SER A 67 3.94 -8.41 20.29
N PHE A 68 3.91 -9.24 19.24
CA PHE A 68 3.57 -8.79 17.89
C PHE A 68 2.16 -8.20 17.85
N GLN A 69 2.05 -7.00 17.32
CA GLN A 69 0.77 -6.34 17.10
C GLN A 69 0.55 -6.13 15.60
N PRO A 70 -0.18 -7.05 14.94
CA PRO A 70 -0.36 -6.98 13.50
C PRO A 70 -1.02 -5.67 13.08
N MET A 71 -0.51 -5.09 12.00
CA MET A 71 -1.11 -3.91 11.39
C MET A 71 -2.41 -4.29 10.69
N PHE A 72 -3.35 -3.35 10.71
CA PHE A 72 -4.54 -3.38 9.89
C PHE A 72 -4.23 -2.90 8.47
N ASN A 73 -4.58 -3.70 7.47
CA ASN A 73 -4.47 -3.30 6.06
C ASN A 73 -5.86 -3.04 5.44
N PRO A 74 -6.35 -1.79 5.42
CA PRO A 74 -7.63 -1.45 4.80
C PRO A 74 -7.65 -1.66 3.27
N MET A 75 -6.48 -1.81 2.64
CA MET A 75 -6.37 -1.96 1.18
C MET A 75 -6.80 -3.35 0.69
N ILE A 76 -6.85 -4.36 1.57
CA ILE A 76 -7.28 -5.73 1.22
C ILE A 76 -8.69 -5.72 0.60
N LYS A 77 -9.62 -4.94 1.16
CA LYS A 77 -11.00 -4.87 0.64
C LYS A 77 -11.05 -4.25 -0.76
N LEU A 78 -10.24 -3.21 -1.00
CA LEU A 78 -10.14 -2.55 -2.31
C LEU A 78 -9.61 -3.53 -3.36
N PHE A 79 -8.53 -4.25 -3.04
CA PHE A 79 -7.93 -5.22 -3.95
C PHE A 79 -8.87 -6.36 -4.29
N LYS A 80 -9.60 -6.91 -3.31
CA LYS A 80 -10.62 -7.95 -3.54
C LYS A 80 -11.77 -7.48 -4.44
N ASN A 81 -12.04 -6.18 -4.47
CA ASN A 81 -13.02 -5.57 -5.36
C ASN A 81 -12.44 -5.21 -6.74
N GLY A 82 -11.23 -5.66 -7.06
CA GLY A 82 -10.57 -5.40 -8.35
C GLY A 82 -9.95 -4.00 -8.48
N ILE A 83 -9.86 -3.24 -7.39
CA ILE A 83 -9.27 -1.90 -7.39
C ILE A 83 -7.75 -2.01 -7.23
N GLY A 84 -7.00 -1.39 -8.15
CA GLY A 84 -5.54 -1.32 -8.12
C GLY A 84 -5.01 0.11 -8.13
N SER A 85 -3.75 0.28 -7.73
CA SER A 85 -3.00 1.53 -7.88
C SER A 85 -2.22 1.56 -9.19
N LEU A 86 -1.92 0.43 -9.81
CA LEU A 86 -1.27 0.38 -11.13
C LEU A 86 -1.82 -0.79 -11.97
N ALA A 87 -1.57 -0.74 -13.27
CA ALA A 87 -1.92 -1.80 -14.21
C ALA A 87 -0.70 -2.25 -15.02
N PHE A 88 -0.47 -3.57 -15.10
CA PHE A 88 0.62 -4.15 -15.88
C PHE A 88 0.19 -5.46 -16.54
N ARG A 89 0.43 -5.60 -17.84
CA ARG A 89 -0.01 -6.77 -18.66
C ARG A 89 -1.48 -7.10 -18.43
N ASP A 90 -2.32 -6.08 -18.55
CA ASP A 90 -3.77 -6.16 -18.43
C ASP A 90 -4.27 -6.71 -17.08
N ARG A 91 -3.48 -6.53 -16.02
CA ARG A 91 -3.84 -6.88 -14.64
C ARG A 91 -3.65 -5.70 -13.70
N TRP A 92 -4.63 -5.49 -12.84
CA TRP A 92 -4.55 -4.52 -11.75
C TRP A 92 -3.70 -5.07 -10.61
N HIS A 93 -2.85 -4.20 -10.08
CA HIS A 93 -2.06 -4.43 -8.89
C HIS A 93 -2.30 -3.30 -7.89
N LEU A 94 -2.31 -3.62 -6.60
CA LEU A 94 -2.44 -2.62 -5.53
C LEU A 94 -1.15 -2.59 -4.71
N PHE A 95 -0.08 -2.08 -5.31
CA PHE A 95 1.23 -2.02 -4.68
C PHE A 95 1.36 -0.87 -3.71
N ASP A 96 0.71 0.26 -4.02
CA ASP A 96 0.63 1.40 -3.11
C ASP A 96 -0.39 1.09 -2.03
N GLN A 97 0.09 1.00 -0.79
CA GLN A 97 -0.74 0.60 0.34
C GLN A 97 -0.52 1.51 1.54
N ILE A 98 -1.54 1.60 2.39
CA ILE A 98 -1.48 2.27 3.70
C ILE A 98 -1.96 1.26 4.74
N LEU A 99 -1.07 0.88 5.64
CA LEU A 99 -1.31 0.01 6.77
C LEU A 99 -1.33 0.85 8.05
N LEU A 100 -2.20 0.48 8.99
CA LEU A 100 -2.49 1.24 10.21
C LEU A 100 -2.28 0.36 11.43
N SER A 101 -1.77 0.87 12.55
CA SER A 101 -1.86 0.12 13.83
C SER A 101 -3.31 -0.14 14.24
N LYS A 102 -3.54 -1.12 15.11
CA LYS A 102 -4.91 -1.47 15.56
C LYS A 102 -5.62 -0.31 16.27
N ASN A 103 -4.89 0.62 16.85
CA ASN A 103 -5.45 1.76 17.60
C ASN A 103 -6.34 2.65 16.72
N TRP A 104 -6.04 2.77 15.43
CA TRP A 104 -6.89 3.47 14.47
C TRP A 104 -8.31 2.87 14.33
N GLN A 105 -8.51 1.59 14.72
CA GLN A 105 -9.81 0.91 14.65
C GLN A 105 -10.69 1.12 15.88
N LYS A 106 -10.14 1.60 17.00
CA LYS A 106 -10.86 1.67 18.30
C LYS A 106 -12.04 2.66 18.31
N LYS A 107 -12.32 3.39 17.22
CA LYS A 107 -13.30 4.49 17.14
C LYS A 107 -13.12 5.57 18.22
N GLU A 108 -11.90 5.65 18.74
CA GLU A 108 -11.40 6.67 19.65
C GLU A 108 -10.80 7.84 18.85
N ASN A 109 -10.52 8.97 19.48
CA ASN A 109 -10.01 10.14 18.78
C ASN A 109 -8.48 10.07 18.66
N PRO A 110 -7.86 10.04 17.45
CA PRO A 110 -8.44 9.95 16.10
C PRO A 110 -8.74 8.52 15.63
N PHE A 111 -9.66 8.35 14.66
CA PHE A 111 -10.05 7.03 14.14
C PHE A 111 -10.05 6.92 12.62
N PHE A 112 -9.83 5.71 12.10
CA PHE A 112 -9.92 5.41 10.68
C PHE A 112 -11.37 5.45 10.18
N ILE A 113 -11.61 6.13 9.05
CA ILE A 113 -12.91 6.17 8.37
C ILE A 113 -12.92 5.23 7.16
N LYS A 114 -12.04 5.47 6.18
CA LYS A 114 -11.96 4.67 4.95
C LYS A 114 -10.59 4.79 4.28
N ALA A 115 -10.31 3.85 3.39
CA ALA A 115 -9.19 3.91 2.45
C ALA A 115 -9.73 3.91 1.01
N ALA A 116 -9.01 4.54 0.08
CA ALA A 116 -9.37 4.56 -1.33
C ALA A 116 -8.15 4.78 -2.23
N VAL A 117 -8.32 4.42 -3.51
CA VAL A 117 -7.41 4.80 -4.60
C VAL A 117 -8.00 6.06 -5.26
N PHE A 118 -7.18 7.11 -5.37
CA PHE A 118 -7.56 8.34 -6.03
C PHE A 118 -7.30 8.23 -7.54
N ASN A 119 -8.36 8.07 -8.31
CA ASN A 119 -8.28 7.85 -9.76
C ASN A 119 -9.23 8.78 -10.55
N PRO A 120 -9.21 10.12 -10.40
CA PRO A 120 -10.03 11.01 -11.23
C PRO A 120 -9.69 10.88 -12.72
N ALA A 121 -10.59 11.31 -13.60
CA ALA A 121 -10.46 11.16 -15.06
C ALA A 121 -9.13 11.70 -15.62
N PHE A 122 -8.64 12.84 -15.10
CA PHE A 122 -7.40 13.45 -15.59
C PHE A 122 -6.13 12.64 -15.23
N LEU A 123 -6.17 11.76 -14.22
CA LEU A 123 -5.06 10.85 -13.91
C LEU A 123 -5.12 9.56 -14.73
N ARG A 124 -6.18 9.35 -15.52
CA ARG A 124 -6.35 8.15 -16.34
C ARG A 124 -5.90 8.44 -17.76
N ASN A 125 -5.32 7.44 -18.41
CA ASN A 125 -5.08 7.49 -19.83
C ASN A 125 -6.45 7.64 -20.53
N PRO A 126 -6.67 8.70 -21.33
CA PRO A 126 -8.00 9.02 -21.83
C PRO A 126 -8.45 8.03 -22.90
N GLU A 127 -7.53 7.52 -23.73
CA GLU A 127 -7.86 6.82 -24.96
C GLU A 127 -6.90 5.65 -25.27
N GLY A 128 -7.25 4.88 -26.31
CA GLY A 128 -6.42 3.79 -26.83
C GLY A 128 -6.41 2.54 -25.95
N LYS A 129 -5.44 1.65 -26.22
CA LYS A 129 -5.34 0.32 -25.59
C LYS A 129 -5.26 0.38 -24.06
N PHE A 130 -4.70 1.46 -23.50
CA PHE A 130 -4.50 1.63 -22.07
C PHE A 130 -5.53 2.56 -21.42
N SER A 131 -6.64 2.86 -22.09
CA SER A 131 -7.69 3.73 -21.56
C SER A 131 -8.14 3.26 -20.16
N GLY A 132 -8.24 4.21 -19.23
CA GLY A 132 -8.57 3.97 -17.82
C GLY A 132 -7.38 3.60 -16.92
N TYR A 133 -6.20 3.29 -17.45
CA TYR A 133 -4.99 3.00 -16.66
C TYR A 133 -4.38 4.31 -16.15
N PRO A 134 -3.46 4.30 -15.15
CA PRO A 134 -2.73 5.50 -14.78
C PRO A 134 -2.09 6.17 -16.01
N TYR A 135 -2.23 7.49 -16.10
CA TYR A 135 -1.65 8.27 -17.19
C TYR A 135 -0.16 8.43 -16.94
N ARG A 136 0.61 7.43 -17.39
CA ARG A 136 2.07 7.38 -17.25
C ARG A 136 2.73 8.59 -17.92
N ASN A 137 3.75 9.11 -17.24
CA ASN A 137 4.63 10.14 -17.80
C ASN A 137 5.33 9.62 -19.06
N GLU A 138 5.10 10.28 -20.19
CA GLU A 138 5.73 9.99 -21.47
C GLU A 138 6.16 11.28 -22.16
N VAL A 139 7.33 11.27 -22.78
CA VAL A 139 7.78 12.39 -23.63
C VAL A 139 7.36 12.07 -25.06
N LYS A 140 6.42 12.85 -25.60
CA LYS A 140 5.97 12.76 -27.00
C LYS A 140 6.25 14.07 -27.72
N ALA A 141 7.02 13.99 -28.80
CA ALA A 141 7.38 15.17 -29.62
C ALA A 141 7.83 16.38 -28.78
N SER A 142 8.70 16.14 -27.80
CA SER A 142 9.25 17.14 -26.87
C SER A 142 8.26 17.72 -25.84
N LYS A 143 7.03 17.21 -25.76
CA LYS A 143 6.06 17.53 -24.69
C LYS A 143 5.99 16.40 -23.67
N LEU A 144 6.00 16.75 -22.39
CA LEU A 144 5.69 15.81 -21.31
C LEU A 144 4.18 15.66 -21.19
N GLU A 145 3.70 14.43 -21.31
CA GLU A 145 2.32 14.03 -21.11
C GLU A 145 2.22 13.07 -19.92
N GLY A 146 1.07 13.03 -19.24
CA GLY A 146 0.83 12.17 -18.09
C GLY A 146 1.29 12.76 -16.75
N TYR A 147 1.19 11.94 -15.71
CA TYR A 147 1.50 12.28 -14.32
C TYR A 147 2.30 11.20 -13.60
N SER A 148 1.86 9.94 -13.70
CA SER A 148 2.44 8.80 -12.98
C SER A 148 1.87 7.50 -13.53
N ASP A 149 2.63 6.43 -13.44
CA ASP A 149 2.15 5.08 -13.72
C ASP A 149 1.47 4.41 -12.51
N HIS A 150 1.31 5.15 -11.42
CA HIS A 150 0.59 4.76 -10.23
C HIS A 150 -0.50 5.80 -9.89
N PHE A 151 -1.67 5.33 -9.47
CA PHE A 151 -2.67 6.15 -8.81
C PHE A 151 -2.30 6.34 -7.34
N PRO A 152 -2.48 7.55 -6.79
CA PRO A 152 -2.32 7.78 -5.36
C PRO A 152 -3.31 6.97 -4.53
N VAL A 153 -2.91 6.62 -3.31
CA VAL A 153 -3.78 6.02 -2.29
C VAL A 153 -3.90 6.94 -1.09
N TYR A 154 -5.05 6.90 -0.43
CA TYR A 154 -5.29 7.74 0.74
C TYR A 154 -6.18 7.05 1.76
N VAL A 155 -6.07 7.51 3.00
CA VAL A 155 -6.98 7.19 4.09
C VAL A 155 -7.66 8.47 4.58
N LEU A 156 -8.92 8.35 4.99
CA LEU A 156 -9.61 9.39 5.75
C LEU A 156 -9.57 9.05 7.23
N ILE A 157 -9.16 10.02 8.03
CA ILE A 157 -9.09 9.94 9.48
C ILE A 157 -10.11 10.90 10.06
N GLY A 158 -10.95 10.40 10.97
CA GLY A 158 -11.91 11.17 11.73
C GLY A 158 -11.31 11.69 13.03
N LYS A 159 -11.72 12.90 13.40
CA LYS A 159 -11.49 13.47 14.72
C LYS A 159 -12.85 13.75 15.35
N LYS A 160 -13.08 13.32 16.59
CA LYS A 160 -14.30 13.76 17.30
C LYS A 160 -14.17 15.26 17.58
N GLY A 161 -15.23 16.02 17.30
CA GLY A 161 -15.32 17.42 17.69
C GLY A 161 -15.23 17.53 19.21
N SER A 162 -14.52 18.56 19.68
CA SER A 162 -14.50 18.96 21.09
C SER A 162 -15.88 19.45 21.52
#